data_AF-A0A1Q6RQP9-F1
#
_entry.id   AF-A0A1Q6RQP9-F1
#
_cell.length_a   1.000
_cell.length_b   1.000
_cell.length_c   1.000
_cell.angle_alpha   90.00
_cell.angle_beta   90.00
_cell.angle_gamma   90.00
#
_symmetry.space_group_name_H-M   'P 1'
#
loop_
_entity.id
_entity.type
_entity.pdbx_description
1 polymer ?
#
loop_
_entity_poly.entity_id
_entity_poly.type
_entity_poly.pdbx_seq_one_letter_code
_entity_poly.pdbx_strand_id
1 'polypeptide(L)'
;MIDYKKAEQADKLLLESGVPFMLAYDDTAKHMICRAFGNYPTLKEFIVTMMVQAVVNVQSKYGEEAAMKELMGMMTEAAQQYCEETKKAAEKHEVLN
;
A
#
# COMPACT_ATOMS: atom_id res chain seq x y z
N MET A 1 17.28 16.61 1.72
CA MET A 1 16.05 16.61 2.53
C MET A 1 14.87 16.54 1.58
N ILE A 2 13.91 15.65 1.79
CA ILE A 2 12.71 15.52 0.94
C ILE A 2 11.84 16.78 1.12
N ASP A 3 11.31 17.32 0.02
CA ASP A 3 10.41 18.46 0.02
C ASP A 3 8.96 17.97 0.02
N TYR A 4 8.39 17.76 1.21
CA TYR A 4 7.04 17.20 1.36
C TYR A 4 5.94 18.09 0.77
N LYS A 5 6.17 19.40 0.62
CA LYS A 5 5.21 20.28 -0.07
C LYS A 5 5.04 19.89 -1.53
N LYS A 6 6.09 19.41 -2.18
CA LYS A 6 6.00 18.89 -3.56
C LYS A 6 5.25 17.58 -3.62
N ALA A 7 5.40 16.70 -2.62
CA ALA A 7 4.65 15.45 -2.54
C ALA A 7 3.15 15.71 -2.35
N GLU A 8 2.78 16.65 -1.47
CA GLU A 8 1.39 17.09 -1.28
C GLU A 8 0.81 17.72 -2.56
N GLN A 9 1.58 18.56 -3.25
CA GLN A 9 1.14 19.13 -4.52
C GLN A 9 0.93 18.06 -5.59
N ALA A 10 1.81 17.05 -5.66
CA ALA A 10 1.66 15.93 -6.58
C ALA A 10 0.40 15.10 -6.26
N ASP A 11 0.12 14.81 -4.99
CA ASP A 11 -1.12 14.14 -4.56
C ASP A 11 -2.35 14.90 -5.08
N LYS A 12 -2.39 16.22 -4.86
CA LYS A 12 -3.50 17.06 -5.32
C LYS A 12 -3.68 17.03 -6.84
N LEU A 13 -2.60 17.20 -7.60
CA LEU A 13 -2.66 17.18 -9.07
C LEU A 13 -3.09 15.81 -9.62
N LEU A 14 -2.61 14.72 -9.01
CA LEU A 14 -3.00 13.37 -9.40
C LEU A 14 -4.49 13.12 -9.11
N LEU A 15 -4.99 13.57 -7.96
CA LEU A 15 -6.43 13.51 -7.64
C LEU A 15 -7.27 14.32 -8.64
N GLU A 16 -6.87 15.55 -8.96
CA GLU A 16 -7.56 16.41 -9.94
C GLU A 16 -7.58 15.81 -11.35
N SER A 17 -6.52 15.06 -11.72
CA SER A 17 -6.43 14.41 -13.03
C SER A 17 -7.35 13.19 -13.18
N GLY A 18 -7.82 12.61 -12.06
CA GLY A 18 -8.65 11.40 -12.06
C GLY A 18 -7.93 10.12 -12.48
N VAL A 19 -6.63 10.16 -12.77
CA VAL A 19 -5.84 8.97 -13.14
C VAL A 19 -5.65 8.09 -11.91
N PRO A 20 -5.64 6.76 -12.06
CA PRO A 20 -5.25 5.87 -10.98
C PRO A 20 -3.77 6.06 -10.60
N PHE A 21 -3.47 6.10 -9.31
CA PHE A 21 -2.10 6.24 -8.81
C PHE A 21 -1.89 5.57 -7.45
N MET A 22 -0.64 5.28 -7.11
CA MET A 22 -0.19 4.97 -5.77
C MET A 22 0.89 5.97 -5.36
N LEU A 23 0.81 6.45 -4.12
CA LEU A 23 1.74 7.41 -3.55
C LEU A 23 2.30 6.86 -2.24
N ALA A 24 3.62 6.74 -2.16
CA ALA A 24 4.34 6.27 -0.99
C ALA A 24 5.47 7.24 -0.62
N TYR A 25 5.43 7.82 0.57
CA TYR A 25 6.55 8.61 1.12
C TYR A 25 6.54 8.57 2.65
N ASP A 26 7.74 8.64 3.23
CA ASP A 26 7.94 8.66 4.68
C ASP A 26 8.13 10.10 5.14
N ASP A 27 7.08 10.70 5.73
CA ASP A 27 7.28 11.89 6.53
C ASP A 27 7.64 11.46 7.95
N THR A 28 8.93 11.59 8.29
CA THR A 28 9.49 11.26 9.61
C THR A 28 8.71 11.85 10.79
N ALA A 29 7.87 12.86 10.58
CA ALA A 29 7.00 13.45 11.59
C ALA A 29 5.59 12.82 11.70
N LYS A 30 5.09 12.11 10.66
CA LYS A 30 3.69 11.69 10.52
C LYS A 30 3.45 10.27 9.98
N HIS A 31 4.48 9.42 9.94
CA HIS A 31 4.48 8.05 9.40
C HIS A 31 4.58 7.94 7.87
N MET A 32 4.89 6.73 7.42
CA MET A 32 4.77 6.31 6.03
C MET A 32 3.35 6.55 5.54
N ILE A 33 3.20 7.48 4.60
CA ILE A 33 1.96 7.66 3.85
C ILE A 33 2.01 6.68 2.69
N CYS A 34 1.06 5.74 2.67
CA CYS A 34 0.81 4.86 1.54
C CYS A 34 -0.64 5.02 1.12
N ARG A 35 -0.87 5.63 -0.05
CA ARG A 35 -2.21 5.92 -0.58
C ARG A 35 -2.34 5.35 -1.97
N ALA A 36 -3.53 4.81 -2.27
CA ALA A 36 -3.92 4.42 -3.61
C ALA A 36 -5.24 5.10 -4.00
N PHE A 37 -5.35 5.55 -5.24
CA PHE A 37 -6.56 6.13 -5.81
C PHE A 37 -6.81 5.52 -7.19
N GLY A 38 -8.06 5.24 -7.53
CA GLY A 38 -8.45 4.70 -8.83
C GLY A 38 -9.53 3.63 -8.73
N ASN A 39 -9.92 3.08 -9.89
CA ASN A 39 -10.85 1.96 -9.94
C ASN A 39 -10.16 0.65 -9.52
N TYR A 40 -10.95 -0.31 -9.03
CA TYR A 40 -10.43 -1.58 -8.52
C TYR A 40 -9.60 -2.38 -9.54
N PRO A 41 -10.03 -2.60 -10.80
CA PRO A 41 -9.22 -3.33 -11.77
C PRO A 41 -7.80 -2.77 -11.93
N THR A 42 -7.65 -1.46 -12.10
CA THR A 42 -6.35 -0.83 -12.25
C THR A 42 -5.53 -0.87 -10.95
N LEU A 43 -6.17 -0.64 -9.81
CA LEU A 43 -5.49 -0.73 -8.51
C LEU A 43 -4.98 -2.14 -8.24
N LYS A 44 -5.77 -3.18 -8.56
CA LYS A 44 -5.36 -4.57 -8.42
C LYS A 44 -4.10 -4.86 -9.24
N GLU A 45 -4.09 -4.44 -10.50
CA GLU A 45 -2.94 -4.63 -11.40
C GLU A 45 -1.69 -3.90 -10.89
N PHE A 46 -1.84 -2.67 -10.40
CA PHE A 46 -0.72 -1.93 -9.80
C PHE A 46 -0.17 -2.62 -8.56
N ILE A 47 -1.02 -3.05 -7.63
CA ILE A 47 -0.59 -3.72 -6.41
C ILE A 47 0.21 -4.99 -6.74
N VAL A 48 -0.33 -5.83 -7.64
CA VAL A 48 0.36 -7.07 -8.06
C VAL A 48 1.71 -6.74 -8.71
N THR A 49 1.76 -5.73 -9.57
CA THR A 49 3.00 -5.29 -10.22
C THR A 49 4.04 -4.83 -9.20
N MET A 50 3.62 -4.05 -8.20
CA MET A 50 4.51 -3.57 -7.14
C MET A 50 5.03 -4.71 -6.24
N MET A 51 4.17 -5.67 -5.88
CA MET A 51 4.59 -6.85 -5.11
C MET A 51 5.65 -7.65 -5.87
N VAL A 52 5.46 -7.87 -7.17
CA VAL A 52 6.45 -8.56 -8.03
C VAL A 52 7.77 -7.78 -8.07
N GLN A 53 7.73 -6.47 -8.29
CA GLN A 53 8.94 -5.64 -8.31
C GLN A 53 9.68 -5.66 -6.96
N ALA A 54 8.96 -5.67 -5.84
CA ALA A 54 9.56 -5.77 -4.51
C ALA A 54 10.33 -7.08 -4.34
N VAL A 55 9.73 -8.22 -4.72
CA VAL A 55 10.36 -9.53 -4.54
C VAL A 55 11.45 -9.85 -5.56
N VAL A 56 11.47 -9.21 -6.74
CA VAL A 56 12.61 -9.28 -7.68
C VAL A 56 13.90 -8.77 -7.02
N ASN A 57 13.79 -7.70 -6.21
CA ASN A 57 14.95 -7.19 -5.45
C ASN A 57 15.44 -8.20 -4.41
N VAL A 58 14.53 -8.95 -3.78
CA VAL A 58 14.85 -10.03 -2.83
C VAL A 58 15.49 -11.22 -3.56
N GLN A 59 14.91 -11.64 -4.68
CA GLN A 59 15.41 -12.74 -5.52
C GLN A 59 16.86 -12.49 -5.93
N SER A 60 17.17 -11.28 -6.39
CA SER A 60 18.52 -10.91 -6.84
C SER A 60 19.60 -11.05 -5.77
N LYS A 61 19.22 -11.01 -4.48
CA LYS A 61 20.14 -11.04 -3.33
C LYS A 61 20.13 -12.39 -2.60
N TYR A 62 18.97 -13.04 -2.54
CA TYR A 62 18.72 -14.17 -1.63
C TYR A 62 18.11 -15.40 -2.32
N GLY A 63 17.86 -15.34 -3.64
CA GLY A 63 17.32 -16.45 -4.43
C GLY A 63 15.80 -16.53 -4.46
N GLU A 64 15.29 -17.42 -5.33
CA GLU A 64 13.87 -17.57 -5.64
C GLU A 64 13.02 -17.99 -4.44
N GLU A 65 13.53 -18.91 -3.61
CA GLU A 65 12.80 -19.39 -2.43
C GLU A 65 12.54 -18.26 -1.42
N ALA A 66 13.55 -17.41 -1.18
CA ALA A 66 13.42 -16.26 -0.29
C ALA A 66 12.42 -15.23 -0.84
N ALA A 67 12.46 -14.97 -2.15
CA ALA A 67 11.52 -14.07 -2.81
C ALA A 67 10.08 -14.58 -2.73
N MET A 68 9.86 -15.89 -2.90
CA MET A 68 8.53 -16.49 -2.76
C MET A 68 8.02 -16.43 -1.32
N LYS A 69 8.88 -16.71 -0.33
CA LYS A 69 8.55 -16.56 1.10
C LYS A 69 8.15 -15.12 1.42
N GLU A 70 8.88 -14.13 0.89
CA GLU A 70 8.55 -12.72 1.06
C GLU A 70 7.18 -12.39 0.46
N LEU A 71 6.89 -12.86 -0.76
CA LEU A 71 5.59 -12.62 -1.41
C LEU A 71 4.42 -13.18 -0.58
N MET A 72 4.58 -14.40 -0.05
CA MET A 72 3.59 -15.02 0.84
C MET A 72 3.46 -14.28 2.16
N GLY A 73 4.56 -13.75 2.70
CA GLY A 73 4.58 -12.89 3.88
C GLY A 73 3.74 -11.64 3.69
N MET A 74 3.98 -10.89 2.61
CA MET A 74 3.20 -9.69 2.26
C MET A 74 1.70 -9.98 2.15
N MET A 75 1.32 -11.08 1.49
CA MET A 75 -0.09 -11.49 1.38
C MET A 75 -0.71 -11.83 2.73
N THR A 76 0.05 -12.48 3.61
CA THR A 76 -0.41 -12.85 4.96
C THR A 76 -0.61 -11.61 5.82
N GLU A 77 0.33 -10.67 5.80
CA GLU A 77 0.22 -9.40 6.53
C GLU A 77 -0.99 -8.58 6.05
N ALA A 78 -1.20 -8.47 4.73
CA ALA A 78 -2.36 -7.79 4.16
C ALA A 78 -3.69 -8.43 4.63
N ALA A 79 -3.76 -9.76 4.66
CA ALA A 79 -4.94 -10.48 5.15
C ALA A 79 -5.18 -10.24 6.65
N GLN A 80 -4.13 -10.19 7.46
CA GLN A 80 -4.22 -9.89 8.89
C GLN A 80 -4.75 -8.47 9.13
N GLN A 81 -4.22 -7.46 8.42
CA GLN A 81 -4.69 -6.08 8.55
C GLN A 81 -6.19 -5.96 8.21
N TYR A 82 -6.64 -6.61 7.13
CA TYR A 82 -8.06 -6.64 6.77
C TYR A 82 -8.94 -7.28 7.86
N CYS A 83 -8.50 -8.41 8.43
CA CYS A 83 -9.19 -9.05 9.56
C CYS A 83 -9.28 -8.15 10.79
N GLU A 84 -8.26 -7.34 11.08
CA GLU A 84 -8.29 -6.39 12.19
C GLU A 84 -9.23 -5.21 11.93
N GLU A 85 -9.20 -4.65 10.72
CA GLU A 85 -10.08 -3.54 10.34
C GLU A 85 -11.55 -3.95 10.38
N THR A 86 -11.87 -5.15 9.88
CA THR A 86 -13.23 -5.69 9.92
C THR A 86 -13.74 -5.94 11.34
N LYS A 87 -12.89 -6.45 12.25
CA LYS A 87 -13.24 -6.58 13.67
C LYS A 87 -13.51 -5.22 14.32
N LYS A 88 -12.62 -4.24 14.10
CA LYS A 88 -12.79 -2.87 14.63
C LYS A 88 -14.07 -2.21 14.11
N ALA A 89 -14.45 -2.48 12.86
CA ALA A 89 -15.69 -1.98 12.29
C ALA A 89 -16.93 -2.61 12.93
N ALA A 90 -16.90 -3.93 13.20
CA ALA A 90 -17.99 -4.64 13.88
C ALA A 90 -18.19 -4.14 15.32
N GLU A 91 -17.11 -4.00 16.10
CA GLU A 91 -17.18 -3.50 17.49
C GLU A 91 -17.72 -2.07 17.56
N LYS A 92 -17.33 -1.19 16.64
CA LYS A 92 -17.88 0.18 16.57
C LYS A 92 -19.37 0.20 16.25
N HIS A 93 -19.88 -0.77 15.49
CA HIS A 93 -21.29 -0.84 15.16
C HIS A 93 -22.14 -1.34 16.35
N GLU A 94 -21.59 -2.22 17.18
CA GLU A 94 -22.25 -2.69 18.41
C GLU A 94 -22.29 -1.63 19.52
N VAL A 95 -21.27 -0.77 19.63
CA VAL A 95 -21.22 0.28 20.68
C VAL A 95 -22.14 1.48 20.36
N LEU A 96 -22.58 1.62 19.12
CA LEU A 96 -23.46 2.71 18.67
C LEU A 96 -24.95 2.33 18.60
N ASN A 97 -25.31 1.09 18.95
CA ASN A 97 -26.67 0.56 18.95
C ASN A 97 -27.22 0.34 20.36
#